data_AF-I1L1Z0-F1
#
_entry.id   AF-I1L1Z0-F1
#
_cell.length_a   1.000
_cell.length_b   1.000
_cell.length_c   1.000
_cell.angle_alpha   90.00
_cell.angle_beta   90.00
_cell.angle_gamma   90.00
#
_symmetry.space_group_name_H-M   'P 1'
#
loop_
_entity.id
_entity.type
_entity.pdbx_description
1 polymer ?
#
loop_
_entity_poly.entity_id
_entity_poly.type
_entity_poly.pdbx_seq_one_letter_code
_entity_poly.pdbx_strand_id
1 'polypeptide(L)'
;MVLRNTDPTAHAEVTVIRKACEKLNQIELSDCEIYASCEPCPMCFGAIHLSRVKRLVYGAKAEAAIAIGFDDFISDALRGTGFYQKAQLEIKRADGKEANIAEEVFERTKEKFRMY
;
A
#
# COMPACT_ATOMS: atom_id res chain seq x y z
N MET A 1 6.88 -9.33 -5.50
CA MET A 1 7.25 -10.59 -4.80
C MET A 1 6.18 -11.66 -4.97
N VAL A 2 4.90 -11.27 -5.04
CA VAL A 2 3.75 -12.15 -5.33
C VAL A 2 4.04 -13.32 -6.28
N LEU A 3 4.35 -13.05 -7.56
CA LEU A 3 4.59 -14.11 -8.55
C LEU A 3 5.84 -14.96 -8.25
N ARG A 4 6.91 -14.33 -7.76
CA ARG A 4 8.17 -15.02 -7.45
C ARG A 4 8.04 -15.98 -6.27
N ASN A 5 7.23 -15.61 -5.29
CA ASN A 5 7.05 -16.36 -4.05
C ASN A 5 5.78 -17.22 -4.07
N THR A 6 4.99 -17.15 -5.15
CA THR A 6 3.69 -17.81 -5.28
C THR A 6 2.78 -17.54 -4.07
N ASP A 7 2.82 -16.30 -3.56
CA ASP A 7 2.13 -15.86 -2.35
C ASP A 7 1.32 -14.59 -2.66
N PRO A 8 -0.02 -14.65 -2.73
CA PRO A 8 -0.86 -13.49 -3.02
C PRO A 8 -0.76 -12.41 -1.93
N THR A 9 -0.27 -12.75 -0.74
CA THR A 9 -0.08 -11.79 0.37
C THR A 9 1.28 -11.10 0.35
N ALA A 10 2.22 -11.51 -0.52
CA ALA A 10 3.58 -10.97 -0.60
C ALA A 10 3.65 -9.60 -1.31
N HIS A 11 2.77 -8.69 -0.90
CA HIS A 11 2.81 -7.27 -1.22
C HIS A 11 3.92 -6.58 -0.42
N ALA A 12 4.36 -5.42 -0.89
CA ALA A 12 5.50 -4.71 -0.29
C ALA A 12 5.22 -4.35 1.18
N GLU A 13 4.01 -3.88 1.46
CA GLU A 13 3.53 -3.41 2.76
C GLU A 13 3.41 -4.56 3.77
N VAL A 14 2.76 -5.66 3.38
CA VAL A 14 2.65 -6.86 4.23
C VAL A 14 4.05 -7.44 4.51
N THR A 15 4.90 -7.49 3.48
CA THR A 15 6.26 -8.02 3.62
C THR A 15 7.11 -7.17 4.54
N VAL A 16 7.05 -5.83 4.43
CA VAL A 16 7.85 -4.95 5.28
C VAL A 16 7.35 -4.94 6.72
N ILE A 17 6.03 -5.01 6.95
CA ILE A 17 5.47 -5.16 8.30
C ILE A 17 5.98 -6.46 8.94
N ARG A 18 5.89 -7.59 8.23
CA ARG A 18 6.40 -8.88 8.73
C ARG A 18 7.87 -8.79 9.12
N LYS A 19 8.71 -8.24 8.25
CA LYS A 19 10.15 -8.04 8.51
C LYS A 19 10.42 -7.08 9.66
N ALA A 20 9.63 -6.02 9.80
CA ALA A 20 9.78 -5.07 10.89
C ALA A 20 9.42 -5.71 12.24
N CYS A 21 8.33 -6.47 12.30
CA CYS A 21 7.94 -7.21 13.49
C CYS A 21 8.99 -8.23 13.91
N GLU A 22 9.54 -9.00 12.95
CA GLU A 22 10.65 -9.93 13.21
C GLU A 22 11.91 -9.23 13.73
N LYS A 23 12.28 -8.11 13.10
CA LYS A 23 13.49 -7.35 13.46
C LYS A 23 13.39 -6.71 14.84
N LEU A 24 12.22 -6.16 15.18
CA LEU A 24 11.99 -5.45 16.44
C LEU A 24 11.47 -6.37 17.56
N ASN A 25 11.17 -7.63 17.22
CA ASN A 25 10.58 -8.63 18.12
C ASN A 25 9.30 -8.13 18.82
N GLN A 26 8.42 -7.47 18.06
CA GLN A 26 7.15 -6.93 18.53
C GLN A 26 6.12 -6.94 17.41
N ILE A 27 4.83 -6.99 17.77
CA ILE A 27 3.72 -6.98 16.79
C ILE A 27 3.18 -5.58 16.52
N GLU A 28 3.40 -4.65 17.44
CA GLU A 28 3.00 -3.25 17.31
C GLU A 28 4.19 -2.41 16.83
N LEU A 29 3.92 -1.54 15.86
CA LEU A 29 4.89 -0.70 15.17
C LEU A 29 4.50 0.78 15.32
N SER A 30 3.99 1.17 16.50
CA SER A 30 3.49 2.52 16.80
C SER A 30 4.54 3.62 16.77
N ASP A 31 5.83 3.28 16.83
CA ASP A 31 6.94 4.21 16.62
C ASP A 31 7.46 4.22 15.16
N CYS A 32 6.84 3.44 14.28
CA CYS A 32 7.24 3.32 12.87
C CYS A 32 6.33 4.11 11.94
N GLU A 33 6.88 4.41 10.77
CA GLU A 33 6.17 4.98 9.63
C GLU A 33 6.40 4.09 8.42
N ILE A 34 5.40 3.97 7.56
CA ILE A 34 5.48 3.19 6.33
C ILE A 34 5.36 4.10 5.10
N TYR A 35 6.25 3.87 4.14
CA TYR A 35 6.30 4.60 2.88
C TYR A 35 6.02 3.63 1.74
N ALA A 36 4.99 3.91 0.95
CA ALA A 36 4.55 3.09 -0.16
C ALA A 36 4.61 3.89 -1.47
N SER A 37 5.01 3.24 -2.57
CA SER A 37 5.00 3.91 -3.88
C SER A 37 3.59 4.14 -4.41
N CYS A 38 2.63 3.31 -4.00
CA CYS A 38 1.23 3.41 -4.38
C CYS A 38 0.37 3.34 -3.13
N GLU A 39 -0.83 3.90 -3.22
CA GLU A 39 -1.88 3.72 -2.22
C GLU A 39 -2.11 2.22 -1.97
N PRO A 40 -2.04 1.76 -0.71
CA PRO A 40 -2.12 0.33 -0.41
C PRO A 40 -3.50 -0.26 -0.77
N CYS A 41 -3.55 -1.55 -1.08
CA CYS A 41 -4.81 -2.25 -1.26
C CYS A 41 -5.50 -2.56 0.10
N PRO A 42 -6.77 -3.00 0.12
CA PRO A 42 -7.51 -3.25 1.36
C PRO A 42 -6.82 -4.23 2.31
N MET A 43 -6.18 -5.29 1.78
CA MET A 43 -5.38 -6.22 2.55
C MET A 43 -4.20 -5.53 3.25
N CYS A 44 -3.46 -4.70 2.51
CA CYS A 44 -2.29 -3.99 3.03
C CYS A 44 -2.70 -2.94 4.06
N PHE A 45 -3.79 -2.21 3.82
CA PHE A 45 -4.37 -1.30 4.81
C PHE A 45 -4.76 -2.01 6.10
N GLY A 46 -5.40 -3.19 6.00
CA GLY A 46 -5.70 -4.01 7.16
C GLY A 46 -4.44 -4.38 7.96
N ALA A 47 -3.37 -4.80 7.28
CA ALA A 47 -2.09 -5.10 7.92
C ALA A 47 -1.46 -3.87 8.60
N ILE A 48 -1.48 -2.70 7.95
CA ILE A 48 -0.97 -1.44 8.51
C ILE A 48 -1.77 -1.06 9.76
N HIS A 49 -3.10 -1.17 9.71
CA HIS A 49 -3.97 -0.87 10.83
C HIS A 49 -3.71 -1.79 12.04
N LEU A 50 -3.65 -3.11 11.79
CA LEU A 50 -3.44 -4.11 12.85
C LEU A 50 -2.04 -4.03 13.47
N SER A 51 -1.04 -3.58 12.72
CA SER A 51 0.32 -3.37 13.22
C SER A 51 0.50 -2.03 13.95
N ARG A 52 -0.56 -1.20 14.08
CA ARG A 52 -0.53 0.06 14.82
C ARG A 52 0.49 1.08 14.31
N VAL A 53 0.89 0.99 13.04
CA VAL A 53 1.82 1.96 12.44
C VAL A 53 1.29 3.38 12.62
N LYS A 54 2.18 4.32 12.96
CA LYS A 54 1.80 5.71 13.24
C LYS A 54 1.34 6.45 12.00
N ARG A 55 2.07 6.28 10.91
CA ARG A 55 1.89 7.05 9.67
C ARG A 55 2.10 6.19 8.44
N LEU A 56 1.19 6.33 7.49
CA LEU A 56 1.32 5.83 6.12
C LEU A 56 1.51 7.02 5.17
N VAL A 57 2.61 6.99 4.42
CA VAL A 57 2.87 7.92 3.32
C VAL A 57 2.84 7.16 2.00
N TYR A 58 2.07 7.60 1.01
CA TYR A 58 2.01 6.95 -0.30
C TYR A 58 2.18 7.90 -1.49
N GLY A 59 2.72 7.43 -2.61
CA GLY A 59 2.94 8.23 -3.82
C GLY A 59 1.73 8.29 -4.76
N ALA A 60 1.65 7.30 -5.65
CA ALA A 60 0.57 7.16 -6.62
C ALA A 60 -0.75 6.79 -5.92
N LYS A 61 -1.87 7.27 -6.45
CA LYS A 61 -3.19 6.83 -5.97
C LYS A 61 -3.58 5.48 -6.55
N ALA A 62 -4.54 4.80 -5.91
CA ALA A 62 -5.09 3.54 -6.39
C ALA A 62 -5.60 3.63 -7.83
N GLU A 63 -6.12 4.78 -8.26
CA GLU A 63 -6.61 4.97 -9.63
C GLU A 63 -5.54 4.73 -10.70
N ALA A 64 -4.27 5.04 -10.41
CA ALA A 64 -3.19 4.81 -11.36
C ALA A 64 -2.97 3.31 -11.62
N ALA A 65 -3.12 2.48 -10.59
CA ALA A 65 -3.06 1.03 -10.73
C ALA A 65 -4.29 0.50 -11.48
N ILE A 66 -5.49 0.99 -11.15
CA ILE A 66 -6.74 0.59 -11.81
C ILE A 66 -6.71 0.90 -13.31
N ALA A 67 -6.19 2.07 -13.69
CA ALA A 67 -6.08 2.51 -15.08
C ALA A 67 -5.21 1.60 -15.98
N ILE A 68 -4.36 0.76 -15.37
CA ILE A 68 -3.51 -0.20 -16.08
C ILE A 68 -3.98 -1.66 -15.94
N GLY A 69 -5.20 -1.88 -15.44
CA GLY A 69 -5.85 -3.20 -15.42
C GLY A 69 -5.83 -3.92 -14.07
N PHE A 70 -5.52 -3.23 -12.97
CA PHE A 70 -5.78 -3.78 -11.63
C PHE A 70 -7.27 -3.62 -11.25
N ASP A 71 -7.75 -4.54 -10.42
CA ASP A 71 -9.14 -4.62 -9.97
C ASP A 71 -9.56 -3.37 -9.18
N ASP A 72 -10.80 -2.89 -9.40
CA ASP A 72 -11.35 -1.70 -8.78
C ASP A 72 -11.71 -1.87 -7.30
N PHE A 73 -11.75 -3.12 -6.81
CA PHE A 73 -11.85 -3.48 -5.40
C PHE A 73 -10.82 -2.75 -4.52
N ILE A 74 -9.67 -2.37 -5.09
CA ILE A 74 -8.64 -1.56 -4.42
C ILE A 74 -9.22 -0.22 -3.92
N SER A 75 -10.03 0.47 -4.74
CA SER A 75 -10.65 1.75 -4.40
C SER A 75 -11.88 1.58 -3.50
N ASP A 76 -12.74 0.61 -3.82
CA ASP A 76 -14.08 0.50 -3.24
C ASP A 76 -14.08 0.10 -1.76
N ALA A 77 -13.18 -0.81 -1.37
CA ALA A 77 -13.09 -1.25 0.02
C ALA A 77 -12.50 -0.18 0.96
N LEU A 78 -11.79 0.82 0.44
CA LEU A 78 -11.25 1.94 1.22
C LEU A 78 -12.24 3.11 1.33
N ARG A 79 -12.98 3.41 0.26
CA ARG A 79 -13.93 4.53 0.25
C ARG A 79 -15.25 4.25 0.98
N GLY A 80 -15.68 2.98 1.05
CA GLY A 80 -16.95 2.59 1.68
C GLY A 80 -16.93 2.46 3.21
N THR A 81 -15.76 2.48 3.85
CA THR A 81 -15.64 2.20 5.29
C THR A 81 -15.16 3.44 6.05
N GLY A 82 -16.10 4.14 6.71
CA GLY A 82 -15.79 5.24 7.65
C GLY A 82 -14.92 4.84 8.86
N PHE A 83 -14.44 3.60 8.91
CA PHE A 83 -13.54 3.06 9.92
C PHE A 83 -12.11 3.57 9.78
N TYR A 84 -11.61 3.78 8.56
CA TYR A 84 -10.22 4.27 8.37
C TYR A 84 -10.03 5.72 8.84
N GLN A 85 -11.07 6.55 8.81
CA GLN A 85 -11.05 7.89 9.40
C GLN A 85 -10.96 7.91 10.93
N LYS A 86 -11.28 6.80 11.61
CA LYS A 86 -11.23 6.68 13.08
C LYS A 86 -9.97 6.00 13.60
N ALA A 87 -9.15 5.43 12.71
CA ALA A 87 -7.87 4.87 13.10
C ALA A 87 -6.94 6.00 13.55
N GLN A 88 -6.15 5.78 14.62
CA GLN A 88 -5.05 6.68 15.01
C GLN A 88 -3.85 6.61 14.04
N LEU A 89 -4.14 6.36 12.75
CA LEU A 89 -3.17 6.25 11.67
C LEU A 89 -3.22 7.53 10.85
N GLU A 90 -2.10 8.26 10.81
CA GLU A 90 -1.97 9.42 9.91
C GLU A 90 -1.72 8.92 8.48
N ILE A 91 -2.61 9.26 7.55
CA ILE A 91 -2.47 8.89 6.13
C ILE A 91 -2.18 10.14 5.33
N LYS A 92 -1.04 10.16 4.63
CA LYS A 92 -0.61 11.29 3.80
C LYS A 92 -0.21 10.81 2.41
N ARG A 93 -0.67 11.51 1.37
CA ARG A 93 -0.09 11.38 0.04
C ARG A 93 1.19 12.21 -0.03
N ALA A 94 2.26 11.66 -0.60
CA ALA A 94 3.49 12.39 -0.88
C ALA A 94 3.18 13.59 -1.79
N ASP A 95 3.86 14.69 -1.55
CA ASP A 95 3.70 15.93 -2.31
C ASP A 95 4.81 16.02 -3.39
N GLY A 96 4.59 16.85 -4.42
CA GLY A 96 5.67 17.24 -5.33
C GLY A 96 6.03 16.21 -6.41
N LYS A 97 7.32 16.18 -6.78
CA LYS A 97 7.81 15.40 -7.93
C LYS A 97 7.72 13.90 -7.68
N GLU A 98 7.81 13.49 -6.43
CA GLU A 98 7.83 12.11 -5.97
C GLU A 98 6.51 11.40 -6.26
N ALA A 99 5.37 12.08 -6.04
CA ALA A 99 4.06 11.55 -6.38
C ALA A 99 3.88 11.38 -7.90
N ASN A 100 4.36 12.34 -8.69
CA ASN A 100 4.30 12.27 -10.15
C ASN A 100 5.16 11.12 -10.69
N ILE A 101 6.37 10.97 -10.17
CA ILE A 101 7.26 9.84 -10.53
C ILE A 101 6.57 8.51 -10.22
N ALA A 102 5.91 8.41 -9.05
CA ALA A 102 5.20 7.20 -8.68
C ALA A 102 4.06 6.87 -9.66
N GLU A 103 3.30 7.87 -10.14
CA GLU A 103 2.25 7.67 -11.14
C GLU A 103 2.83 7.33 -12.53
N GLU A 104 3.91 8.00 -12.95
CA GLU A 104 4.58 7.73 -14.23
C GLU A 104 5.08 6.28 -14.34
N VAL A 105 5.45 5.64 -13.22
CA VAL A 105 5.85 4.22 -13.22
C VAL A 105 4.72 3.32 -13.72
N PHE A 106 3.46 3.62 -13.37
CA PHE A 106 2.31 2.84 -13.85
C PHE A 106 2.13 3.00 -15.36
N GLU A 107 2.20 4.24 -15.88
CA GLU A 107 2.08 4.48 -17.32
C GLU A 107 3.21 3.82 -18.12
N ARG A 108 4.47 3.94 -17.66
CA ARG A 108 5.63 3.34 -18.35
C ARG A 108 5.63 1.81 -18.31
N THR A 109 4.92 1.20 -17.37
CA THR A 109 4.89 -0.26 -17.21
C THR A 109 3.59 -0.90 -17.69
N LYS A 110 2.64 -0.10 -18.19
CA LYS A 110 1.33 -0.54 -18.70
C LYS A 110 1.43 -1.70 -19.69
N GLU A 111 2.38 -1.66 -20.62
CA GLU A 111 2.56 -2.74 -21.61
C GLU A 111 3.26 -3.99 -21.06
N LYS A 112 3.96 -3.88 -19.93
CA LYS A 112 4.70 -4.98 -19.30
C LYS A 112 3.83 -5.86 -18.42
N PHE A 113 2.73 -5.32 -17.90
CA PHE A 113 1.81 -6.02 -17.03
C PHE A 113 0.48 -6.24 -17.74
N ARG A 114 0.40 -7.30 -18.56
CA ARG A 114 -0.89 -7.93 -18.84
C ARG A 114 -1.18 -8.91 -17.71
N MET A 115 -1.91 -8.45 -16.69
CA MET A 115 -2.56 -9.38 -15.78
C MET A 115 -3.92 -9.72 -16.36
N TYR A 116 -3.98 -10.95 -16.89
CA TYR A 116 -5.06 -11.54 -17.68
C TYR A 116 -5.19 -10.96 -19.10
#